data_AF-A0A8T4H431-F1
#
_entry.id   AF-A0A8T4H431-F1
#
_cell.length_a   1.000
_cell.length_b   1.000
_cell.length_c   1.000
_cell.angle_alpha   90.00
_cell.angle_beta   90.00
_cell.angle_gamma   90.00
#
_symmetry.space_group_name_H-M   'P 1'
#
loop_
_entity.id
_entity.type
_entity.pdbx_description
1 polymer ?
#
loop_
_entity_poly.entity_id
_entity_poly.type
_entity_poly.pdbx_seq_one_letter_code
_entity_poly.pdbx_strand_id
1 'polypeptide(L)'
;MNSTISTELTNRIISAMDAYVYTNGNWNERINCCKSYIELIVLLKSELISHPMTELGSIRPVVLSYIVDFVDWDTVAKHVVKQYIEETGAPLPFEMPQ
;
A
#
# COMPACT_ATOMS: atom_id res chain seq x y z
N MET A 1 6.29 22.54 -4.94
CA MET A 1 5.82 21.94 -6.20
C MET A 1 4.54 21.18 -5.86
N ASN A 2 3.39 21.58 -6.41
CA ASN A 2 2.16 20.79 -6.31
C ASN A 2 2.26 19.66 -7.36
N SER A 3 2.84 18.54 -6.98
CA SER A 3 2.62 17.29 -7.69
C SER A 3 1.17 16.89 -7.41
N THR A 4 0.30 17.05 -8.39
CA THR A 4 -1.11 16.69 -8.26
C THR A 4 -1.21 15.20 -7.95
N ILE A 5 -1.48 14.88 -6.69
CA ILE A 5 -1.85 13.53 -6.27
C ILE A 5 -3.00 13.07 -7.18
N SER A 6 -2.85 11.89 -7.77
CA SER A 6 -3.83 11.34 -8.69
C SER A 6 -4.78 10.40 -7.96
N THR A 7 -6.04 10.82 -7.82
CA THR A 7 -7.10 9.99 -7.25
C THR A 7 -7.35 8.74 -8.09
N GLU A 8 -7.31 8.86 -9.43
CA GLU A 8 -7.49 7.70 -10.32
C GLU A 8 -6.39 6.66 -10.09
N LEU A 9 -5.14 7.11 -10.03
CA LEU A 9 -4.01 6.22 -9.81
C LEU A 9 -4.08 5.56 -8.44
N THR A 10 -4.40 6.33 -7.40
CA THR A 10 -4.60 5.82 -6.03
C THR A 10 -5.65 4.71 -6.01
N ASN A 11 -6.80 4.92 -6.66
CA ASN A 11 -7.86 3.93 -6.74
C ASN A 11 -7.42 2.68 -7.52
N ARG A 12 -6.66 2.82 -8.61
CA ARG A 12 -6.11 1.68 -9.35
C ARG A 12 -5.14 0.85 -8.50
N ILE A 13 -4.30 1.49 -7.67
CA ILE A 13 -3.43 0.75 -6.73
C ILE A 13 -4.29 -0.04 -5.73
N ILE A 14 -5.30 0.59 -5.14
CA ILE A 14 -6.20 -0.08 -4.19
C ILE A 14 -6.89 -1.30 -4.83
N SER A 15 -7.46 -1.14 -6.02
CA SER A 15 -8.10 -2.26 -6.73
C SER A 15 -7.11 -3.38 -7.06
N ALA A 16 -5.89 -3.04 -7.46
CA ALA A 16 -4.86 -4.03 -7.75
C ALA A 16 -4.40 -4.77 -6.47
N MET A 17 -4.37 -4.11 -5.32
CA MET A 17 -4.08 -4.75 -4.02
C MET A 17 -5.17 -5.74 -3.63
N ASP A 18 -6.44 -5.38 -3.78
CA ASP A 18 -7.57 -6.26 -3.51
C ASP A 18 -7.51 -7.52 -4.38
N ALA A 19 -7.13 -7.37 -5.66
CA ALA A 19 -7.01 -8.48 -6.60
C ALA A 19 -5.80 -9.39 -6.35
N TYR A 20 -4.70 -8.85 -5.81
CA TYR A 20 -3.44 -9.59 -5.62
C TYR A 20 -3.40 -10.43 -4.34
N VAL A 21 -4.53 -10.56 -3.63
CA VAL A 21 -4.63 -11.28 -2.35
C VAL A 21 -3.61 -10.74 -1.35
N TYR A 22 -3.52 -9.42 -1.21
CA TYR A 22 -2.68 -8.74 -0.21
C TYR A 22 -3.09 -9.01 1.25
N THR A 23 -3.98 -9.97 1.45
CA THR A 23 -4.65 -10.35 2.70
C THR A 23 -4.26 -11.75 3.17
N ASN A 24 -3.34 -12.41 2.46
CA ASN A 24 -2.77 -13.68 2.90
C ASN A 24 -1.76 -13.47 4.04
N GLY A 25 -1.60 -14.48 4.90
CA GLY A 25 -0.92 -14.36 6.20
C GLY A 25 0.47 -13.71 6.21
N ASN A 26 1.20 -13.73 5.10
CA ASN A 26 2.48 -13.00 4.94
C ASN A 26 2.30 -11.49 5.15
N TRP A 27 1.24 -10.89 4.60
CA TRP A 27 0.98 -9.46 4.79
C TRP A 27 0.68 -9.10 6.24
N ASN A 28 -0.07 -9.94 6.95
CA ASN A 28 -0.33 -9.74 8.37
C ASN A 28 0.98 -9.78 9.18
N GLU A 29 1.88 -10.72 8.90
CA GLU A 29 3.21 -10.79 9.53
C GLU A 29 4.05 -9.54 9.25
N ARG A 30 4.05 -9.04 8.02
CA ARG A 30 4.81 -7.84 7.62
C ARG A 30 4.24 -6.56 8.24
N ILE A 31 2.92 -6.42 8.30
CA ILE A 31 2.24 -5.31 9.00
C ILE A 31 2.56 -5.37 10.50
N ASN A 32 2.53 -6.56 11.09
CA ASN A 32 2.89 -6.77 12.51
C ASN A 32 4.34 -6.39 12.84
N CYS A 33 5.22 -6.38 11.85
CA CYS A 33 6.62 -5.98 12.00
C CYS A 33 6.83 -4.46 11.86
N CYS A 34 5.86 -3.72 11.34
CA CYS A 34 5.93 -2.26 11.24
C CYS A 34 5.79 -1.65 12.65
N LYS A 35 6.64 -0.67 12.95
CA LYS A 35 6.63 0.07 14.24
C LYS A 35 5.97 1.44 14.13
N SER A 36 5.62 1.86 12.92
CA SER A 36 4.94 3.13 12.68
C SER A 36 4.12 3.08 11.39
N TYR A 37 3.18 4.00 11.26
CA TYR A 37 2.40 4.20 10.03
C TYR A 37 3.27 4.58 8.83
N ILE A 38 4.37 5.30 9.06
CA ILE A 38 5.33 5.65 8.01
C ILE A 38 6.04 4.39 7.48
N GLU A 39 6.42 3.47 8.36
CA GLU A 39 7.02 2.19 7.95
C GLU A 39 6.05 1.36 7.11
N LEU A 40 4.76 1.36 7.45
CA LEU A 40 3.73 0.73 6.61
C LEU A 40 3.70 1.37 5.22
N ILE A 41 3.67 2.70 5.11
CA ILE A 41 3.68 3.38 3.80
C ILE A 41 4.93 3.01 3.00
N VAL A 42 6.11 3.00 3.63
CA VAL A 42 7.37 2.62 2.98
C VAL A 42 7.32 1.17 2.49
N LEU A 43 6.81 0.26 3.32
CA LEU A 43 6.60 -1.14 2.95
C LEU A 43 5.72 -1.25 1.69
N LEU A 44 4.55 -0.60 1.69
CA LEU A 44 3.61 -0.63 0.57
C LEU A 44 4.23 -0.07 -0.72
N LYS A 45 4.97 1.03 -0.62
CA LYS A 45 5.74 1.61 -1.74
C LYS A 45 6.77 0.62 -2.29
N SER A 46 7.55 0.02 -1.41
CA SER A 46 8.64 -0.89 -1.79
C SER A 46 8.13 -2.13 -2.51
N GLU A 47 6.96 -2.63 -2.09
CA GLU A 47 6.35 -3.80 -2.70
C GLU A 47 5.79 -3.50 -4.08
N LEU A 48 5.14 -2.34 -4.27
CA LEU A 48 4.70 -1.94 -5.60
C LEU A 48 5.86 -1.81 -6.59
N ILE A 49 7.01 -1.31 -6.15
CA ILE A 49 8.21 -1.13 -6.99
C ILE A 49 8.87 -2.48 -7.32
N SER A 50 8.99 -3.36 -6.33
CA SER A 50 9.74 -4.62 -6.43
C SER A 50 8.92 -5.75 -7.06
N HIS A 51 7.62 -5.78 -6.74
CA HIS A 51 6.68 -6.81 -7.16
C HIS A 51 5.46 -6.12 -7.77
N PRO A 52 5.57 -5.60 -8.99
CA PRO A 52 4.47 -4.88 -9.61
C PRO A 52 3.27 -5.82 -9.76
N MET A 53 2.14 -5.39 -9.19
CA MET A 53 0.87 -6.11 -9.24
C MET A 53 0.56 -6.44 -10.69
N THR A 54 -0.03 -7.60 -10.98
CA THR A 54 -0.27 -8.09 -12.35
C THR A 54 -0.98 -7.07 -13.25
N GLU A 55 -1.88 -6.26 -12.70
CA GLU A 55 -2.57 -5.17 -13.42
C GLU A 55 -1.65 -4.00 -13.81
N LEU A 56 -0.53 -3.83 -13.10
CA LEU A 56 0.50 -2.83 -13.31
C LEU A 56 1.81 -3.44 -13.87
N GLY A 57 1.89 -4.77 -13.93
CA GLY A 57 3.09 -5.56 -14.19
C GLY A 57 3.72 -5.40 -15.56
N SER A 58 3.03 -4.72 -16.49
CA SER A 58 3.60 -4.34 -17.79
C SER A 58 4.44 -3.06 -17.72
N ILE A 59 4.36 -2.30 -16.62
CA ILE A 59 5.08 -1.04 -16.42
C ILE A 59 6.49 -1.35 -15.91
N ARG A 60 7.50 -0.74 -16.54
CA ARG A 60 8.90 -0.89 -16.12
C ARG A 60 9.12 -0.34 -14.69
N PRO A 61 9.96 -0.97 -13.84
CA PRO A 61 10.21 -0.52 -12.47
C PRO A 61 10.65 0.95 -12.32
N VAL A 62 11.42 1.47 -13.27
CA VAL A 62 11.83 2.89 -13.29
C VAL A 62 10.64 3.83 -13.44
N VAL A 63 9.67 3.44 -14.28
CA VAL A 63 8.44 4.23 -14.50
C VAL A 63 7.52 4.10 -13.29
N LEU A 64 7.43 2.92 -12.68
CA LEU A 64 6.70 2.72 -11.42
C LEU A 64 7.26 3.58 -10.29
N SER A 65 8.59 3.65 -10.15
CA SER A 65 9.24 4.48 -9.12
C SER A 65 8.85 5.95 -9.24
N TYR A 66 8.70 6.45 -10.47
CA TYR A 66 8.21 7.81 -10.72
C TYR A 66 6.71 7.95 -10.44
N ILE A 67 5.89 6.98 -10.87
CA ILE A 67 4.44 6.98 -10.69
C ILE A 67 4.04 6.90 -9.21
N VAL A 68 4.82 6.18 -8.40
CA VAL A 68 4.63 6.01 -6.95
C VAL A 68 4.55 7.36 -6.22
N ASP A 69 5.27 8.39 -6.68
CA ASP A 69 5.25 9.70 -6.03
C ASP A 69 3.94 10.48 -6.27
N PHE A 70 3.08 10.03 -7.19
CA PHE A 70 1.77 10.65 -7.50
C PHE A 70 0.58 9.94 -6.84
N VAL A 71 0.85 8.95 -5.98
CA VAL A 71 -0.19 8.19 -5.25
C VAL A 71 -0.42 8.80 -3.88
N ASP A 72 -1.68 8.86 -3.44
CA ASP A 72 -2.04 9.14 -2.06
C ASP A 72 -1.82 7.89 -1.20
N TRP A 73 -0.61 7.76 -0.66
CA TRP A 73 -0.25 6.61 0.15
C TRP A 73 -0.93 6.58 1.52
N ASP A 74 -1.41 7.71 2.04
CA ASP A 74 -2.19 7.72 3.27
C ASP A 74 -3.54 7.04 3.03
N THR A 75 -4.18 7.33 1.90
CA THR A 75 -5.43 6.67 1.51
C THR A 75 -5.21 5.17 1.27
N VAL A 76 -4.14 4.77 0.58
CA VAL A 76 -3.79 3.35 0.37
C VAL A 76 -3.53 2.66 1.70
N ALA A 77 -2.71 3.24 2.59
CA ALA A 77 -2.37 2.64 3.86
C ALA A 77 -3.59 2.52 4.80
N LYS A 78 -4.49 3.51 4.79
CA LYS A 78 -5.77 3.43 5.54
C LYS A 78 -6.64 2.27 5.05
N HIS A 79 -6.68 2.03 3.73
CA HIS A 79 -7.41 0.89 3.16
C HIS A 79 -6.82 -0.44 3.64
N VAL A 80 -5.50 -0.61 3.55
CA VAL A 80 -4.81 -1.82 4.01
C VAL A 80 -5.02 -2.07 5.51
N VAL A 81 -4.89 -1.02 6.33
CA VAL A 81 -5.16 -1.11 7.77
C VAL A 81 -6.58 -1.57 8.05
N LYS A 82 -7.56 -1.01 7.34
CA LYS A 82 -8.96 -1.41 7.49
C LYS A 82 -9.15 -2.89 7.18
N GLN A 83 -8.59 -3.38 6.06
CA GLN A 83 -8.65 -4.79 5.69
C GLN A 83 -7.99 -5.70 6.74
N TYR A 84 -6.78 -5.35 7.19
CA TYR A 84 -6.08 -6.09 8.24
C TYR A 84 -6.94 -6.25 9.50
N ILE A 85 -7.58 -5.17 9.97
CA ILE A 85 -8.43 -5.20 11.17
C ILE A 85 -9.68 -6.05 10.91
N GLU A 86 -10.32 -5.92 9.75
CA GLU A 86 -11.52 -6.69 9.38
C GLU A 86 -11.24 -8.20 9.31
N GLU A 87 -10.05 -8.60 8.87
CA GLU A 87 -9.68 -10.01 8.70
C GLU A 87 -9.13 -10.66 9.97
N THR A 88 -8.33 -9.91 10.74
CA THR A 88 -7.64 -10.46 11.92
C THR A 88 -8.39 -10.20 13.22
N GLY A 89 -9.21 -9.16 13.29
CA GLY A 89 -9.80 -8.64 14.53
C GLY A 89 -8.77 -8.09 15.53
N ALA A 90 -7.50 -7.98 15.13
CA ALA A 90 -6.41 -7.55 16.00
C ALA A 90 -6.17 -6.04 15.91
N PRO A 91 -5.74 -5.39 17.01
CA PRO A 91 -5.28 -4.01 16.96
C PRO A 91 -3.97 -3.90 16.16
N LEU A 92 -3.72 -2.73 15.58
CA LEU A 92 -2.43 -2.44 14.95
C LEU A 92 -1.30 -2.41 15.99
N PRO A 93 -0.07 -2.80 15.60
CA PRO A 93 1.10 -2.71 16.46
C PRO A 93 1.65 -1.27 16.62
N PHE A 94 1.04 -0.28 15.98
CA PHE A 94 1.46 1.12 15.99
C PHE A 94 0.25 2.08 16.05
N GLU A 95 0.52 3.31 16.46
CA GLU A 95 -0.47 4.39 16.47
C GLU A 95 -0.68 4.95 15.05
N MET A 96 -1.95 5.23 14.74
CA MET A 96 -2.32 5.92 13.50
C MET A 96 -2.17 7.44 13.70
N PRO A 97 -1.75 8.19 12.66
CA PRO A 97 -1.77 9.65 12.72
C PRO A 97 -3.21 10.16 12.93
N GLN A 98 -3.33 11.21 13.75
CA GLN A 98 -4.60 11.89 14.05
C GLN A 98 -5.10 12.74 12.89
#